data_AF-A0A5F9CRM2-F1
#
_entry.id   AF-A0A5F9CRM2-F1
#
_cell.length_a   1.000
_cell.length_b   1.000
_cell.length_c   1.000
_cell.angle_alpha   90.00
_cell.angle_beta   90.00
_cell.angle_gamma   90.00
#
_symmetry.space_group_name_H-M   'P 1'
#
loop_
_entity.id
_entity.type
_entity.pdbx_description
1 polymer ?
#
loop_
_entity_poly.entity_id
_entity_poly.type
_entity_poly.pdbx_seq_one_letter_code
_entity_poly.pdbx_strand_id
1 'polypeptide(L)'
;MASPSARGQVPARLQYGVQLLFVTEEQFFSAGQLSPANSQALRLEVLLAEDEATATVIDENGTCILKCFLNRDTECCRVGKESVLIARGRSTALLKFESHAEFSAFSNILKRCRNQKKECSVFSQRTEEASAAQYFQFYGCISQQQNMMQDFVRTATYHRAILQNHSDFRDKVVLDVGCGLGILSFFAVQAGTKKVYAVEASSVAQYAEILVKNNQLSDKIIVLPGKMEEISLPEAVDVIISEPMGYMLFNERMLESYLHSKKWLKSNGTMFPTFSDIHLAPFSDEQLYMEHYSRANFWYQQCFYGVNLSSLRGAAIDEYFRQPIVDTFDVRILMARTIKYTVNFLDAKEEDLHRVEIPFVFQMVQSGLIHGLAFWFDVAFVGSLVTVWLSTAATEPLTHWYQVRCLLQTPLFAKEGETLSGKVLLVANKQQSYDIQIVALVNQTGFRSGNVLDLKNPFFRV
;
A
#
# COMPACT_ATOMS: atom_id res chain seq x y z
N MET A 1 4.47 -49.22 -11.22
CA MET A 1 4.20 -49.25 -9.77
C MET A 1 3.13 -48.21 -9.49
N ALA A 2 1.92 -48.65 -9.17
CA ALA A 2 0.79 -47.79 -8.88
C ALA A 2 0.95 -47.17 -7.48
N SER A 3 0.78 -45.86 -7.38
CA SER A 3 0.69 -45.12 -6.11
C SER A 3 -0.60 -45.51 -5.38
N PRO A 4 -0.57 -45.84 -4.08
CA PRO A 4 -1.78 -46.22 -3.36
C PRO A 4 -2.67 -44.98 -3.13
N SER A 5 -3.95 -45.17 -3.39
CA SER A 5 -5.06 -44.25 -3.20
C SER A 5 -5.08 -43.61 -1.81
N ALA A 6 -5.28 -42.28 -1.76
CA ALA A 6 -5.67 -41.55 -0.56
C ALA A 6 -6.97 -42.14 -0.01
N ARG A 7 -6.88 -42.85 1.12
CA ARG A 7 -8.05 -43.19 1.93
C ARG A 7 -8.55 -41.88 2.55
N GLY A 8 -9.76 -41.46 2.20
CA GLY A 8 -10.44 -40.36 2.86
C GLY A 8 -10.48 -40.59 4.36
N GLN A 9 -9.79 -39.74 5.12
CA GLN A 9 -9.99 -39.65 6.56
C GLN A 9 -11.40 -39.06 6.78
N VAL A 10 -12.24 -39.80 7.48
CA VAL A 10 -13.52 -39.27 7.97
C VAL A 10 -13.19 -38.10 8.91
N PRO A 11 -13.79 -36.91 8.72
CA PRO A 11 -13.51 -35.76 9.57
C PRO A 11 -13.81 -36.09 11.03
N ALA A 12 -12.87 -35.77 11.93
CA ALA A 12 -13.05 -36.01 13.35
C ALA A 12 -14.20 -35.12 13.87
N ARG A 13 -15.29 -35.76 14.32
CA ARG A 13 -16.46 -35.10 14.92
C ARG A 13 -16.32 -35.13 16.43
N LEU A 14 -16.25 -33.95 17.04
CA LEU A 14 -16.19 -33.78 18.50
C LEU A 14 -17.53 -33.24 19.00
N GLN A 15 -17.98 -33.69 20.16
CA GLN A 15 -19.25 -33.29 20.76
C GLN A 15 -19.03 -32.83 22.20
N TYR A 16 -19.66 -31.72 22.58
CA TYR A 16 -19.59 -31.12 23.92
C TYR A 16 -20.98 -30.72 24.42
N GLY A 17 -21.22 -30.81 25.72
CA GLY A 17 -22.41 -30.22 26.36
C GLY A 17 -22.20 -28.73 26.58
N VAL A 18 -23.13 -27.88 26.12
CA VAL A 18 -23.00 -26.42 26.26
C VAL A 18 -24.29 -25.73 26.68
N GLN A 19 -24.15 -24.62 27.38
CA GLN A 19 -25.18 -23.59 27.52
C GLN A 19 -24.84 -22.42 26.60
N LEU A 20 -25.83 -21.92 25.87
CA LEU A 20 -25.67 -20.81 24.92
C LEU A 20 -26.43 -19.56 25.42
N LEU A 21 -25.73 -18.44 25.42
CA LEU A 21 -26.26 -17.11 25.75
C LEU A 21 -25.93 -16.16 24.60
N PHE A 22 -26.94 -15.55 23.97
CA PHE A 22 -26.73 -14.45 23.04
C PHE A 22 -26.64 -13.15 23.83
N VAL A 23 -25.56 -12.39 23.63
CA VAL A 23 -25.35 -11.11 24.28
C VAL A 23 -25.49 -10.01 23.21
N THR A 24 -26.46 -9.12 23.42
CA THR A 24 -26.70 -7.93 22.59
C THR A 24 -26.06 -6.70 23.24
N GLU A 25 -25.73 -5.66 22.46
CA GLU A 25 -25.12 -4.42 22.97
C GLU A 25 -25.95 -3.75 24.09
N GLU A 26 -27.28 -3.89 24.06
CA GLU A 26 -28.17 -3.32 25.09
C GLU A 26 -28.02 -3.99 26.47
N GLN A 27 -27.64 -5.28 26.52
CA GLN A 27 -27.47 -6.04 27.77
C GLN A 27 -26.12 -5.78 28.46
N PHE A 28 -25.14 -5.21 27.75
CA PHE A 28 -23.84 -4.86 28.32
C PHE A 28 -23.91 -3.68 29.29
N PHE A 29 -24.88 -2.77 29.10
CA PHE A 29 -25.02 -1.54 29.90
C PHE A 29 -26.01 -1.65 31.06
N SER A 30 -26.84 -2.70 31.10
CA SER A 30 -27.73 -2.96 32.24
C SER A 30 -27.01 -3.83 33.28
N ALA A 31 -26.79 -3.32 34.49
CA ALA A 31 -26.26 -4.08 35.63
C ALA A 31 -27.28 -5.09 36.22
N GLY A 32 -27.89 -5.91 35.36
CA GLY A 32 -28.83 -6.98 35.72
C GLY A 32 -28.19 -8.36 35.50
N GLN A 33 -28.57 -9.35 36.32
CA GLN A 33 -28.17 -10.73 36.11
C GLN A 33 -28.55 -11.20 34.70
N LEU A 34 -27.57 -11.68 33.94
CA LEU A 34 -27.78 -12.40 32.67
C LEU A 34 -28.57 -13.68 32.99
N SER A 35 -29.88 -13.69 32.71
CA SER A 35 -30.71 -14.89 32.82
C SER A 35 -30.45 -15.80 31.61
N PRO A 36 -30.23 -17.11 31.80
CA PRO A 36 -30.07 -18.06 30.69
C PRO A 36 -31.35 -18.11 29.87
N ALA A 37 -31.24 -17.79 28.58
CA ALA A 37 -32.39 -17.77 27.68
C ALA A 37 -32.95 -19.16 27.34
N ASN A 38 -32.35 -20.26 27.81
CA ASN A 38 -32.90 -21.61 27.71
C ASN A 38 -32.20 -22.55 28.72
N SER A 39 -32.98 -23.23 29.57
CA SER A 39 -32.51 -24.32 30.44
C SER A 39 -32.50 -25.69 29.73
N GLN A 40 -32.41 -25.70 28.40
CA GLN A 40 -32.34 -26.93 27.59
C GLN A 40 -30.88 -27.35 27.39
N ALA A 41 -30.62 -28.65 27.47
CA ALA A 41 -29.28 -29.20 27.22
C ALA A 41 -28.96 -29.08 25.73
N LEU A 42 -28.01 -28.19 25.38
CA LEU A 42 -27.57 -28.02 24.00
C LEU A 42 -26.29 -28.82 23.76
N ARG A 43 -26.14 -29.31 22.52
CA ARG A 43 -24.91 -30.01 22.10
C ARG A 43 -24.15 -29.16 21.11
N LEU A 44 -22.86 -28.98 21.35
CA LEU A 44 -21.94 -28.36 20.41
C LEU A 44 -21.23 -29.46 19.63
N GLU A 45 -21.43 -29.48 18.32
CA GLU A 45 -20.73 -30.35 17.39
C GLU A 45 -19.63 -29.58 16.66
N VAL A 46 -18.40 -30.06 16.75
CA VAL A 46 -17.26 -29.49 16.05
C VAL A 46 -16.81 -30.48 14.98
N LEU A 47 -16.97 -30.08 13.73
CA LEU A 47 -16.45 -30.80 12.57
C LEU A 47 -15.11 -30.20 12.19
N LEU A 48 -14.05 -30.97 12.40
CA LEU A 48 -12.69 -30.59 12.01
C LEU A 48 -12.48 -30.91 10.52
N ALA A 49 -12.23 -29.89 9.71
CA ALA A 49 -11.56 -30.02 8.42
C ALA A 49 -10.05 -29.83 8.61
N GLU A 50 -9.24 -30.00 7.56
CA GLU A 50 -7.78 -29.85 7.63
C GLU A 50 -7.40 -28.52 8.30
N ASP A 51 -7.94 -27.43 7.77
CA ASP A 51 -7.61 -26.07 8.19
C ASP A 51 -8.74 -25.23 8.77
N GLU A 52 -9.96 -25.74 8.84
CA GLU A 52 -11.09 -25.01 9.41
C GLU A 52 -11.86 -25.92 10.35
N ALA A 53 -12.61 -25.32 11.28
CA ALA A 53 -13.57 -26.07 12.06
C ALA A 53 -14.95 -25.44 11.96
N THR A 54 -15.97 -26.27 11.72
CA THR A 54 -17.36 -25.83 11.81
C THR A 54 -17.91 -26.23 13.17
N ALA A 55 -18.26 -25.24 13.98
CA ALA A 55 -18.88 -25.41 15.29
C ALA A 55 -20.40 -25.16 15.17
N THR A 56 -21.20 -26.19 15.43
CA THR A 56 -22.67 -26.14 15.32
C THR A 56 -23.29 -26.49 16.66
N VAL A 57 -24.04 -25.57 17.25
CA VAL A 57 -24.87 -25.80 18.44
C VAL A 57 -26.24 -26.29 17.99
N ILE A 58 -26.65 -27.45 18.48
CA ILE A 58 -27.93 -28.10 18.19
C ILE A 58 -28.75 -28.31 19.47
N ASP A 59 -30.08 -28.28 19.34
CA ASP A 59 -31.02 -28.65 20.40
C ASP A 59 -31.24 -30.18 20.48
N GLU A 60 -32.07 -30.62 21.43
CA GLU A 60 -32.42 -32.04 21.63
C GLU A 60 -33.15 -32.66 20.43
N ASN A 61 -33.80 -31.85 19.58
CA ASN A 61 -34.51 -32.28 18.37
C ASN A 61 -33.60 -32.29 17.12
N GLY A 62 -32.33 -31.90 17.25
CA GLY A 62 -31.37 -31.81 16.15
C GLY A 62 -31.46 -30.50 15.35
N THR A 63 -32.20 -29.50 15.82
CA THR A 63 -32.30 -28.19 15.18
C THR A 63 -31.02 -27.38 15.44
N CYS A 64 -30.43 -26.82 14.38
CA CYS A 64 -29.28 -25.93 14.50
C CYS A 64 -29.67 -24.57 15.08
N ILE A 65 -29.20 -24.25 16.28
CA ILE A 65 -29.41 -22.95 16.95
C ILE A 65 -28.34 -21.94 16.56
N LEU A 66 -27.08 -22.38 16.47
CA LEU A 66 -25.95 -21.52 16.13
C LEU A 66 -24.96 -22.30 15.28
N LYS A 67 -24.54 -21.74 14.15
CA LYS A 67 -23.45 -22.26 13.34
C LYS A 67 -22.35 -21.20 13.22
N CYS A 68 -21.14 -21.57 13.64
CA CYS A 68 -19.95 -20.74 13.62
C CYS A 68 -18.89 -21.43 12.76
N PHE A 69 -18.33 -20.69 11.82
CA PHE A 69 -17.11 -21.08 11.14
C PHE A 69 -15.95 -20.58 11.99
N LEU A 70 -15.15 -21.52 12.51
CA LEU A 70 -13.97 -21.24 13.30
C LEU A 70 -12.76 -21.23 12.36
N ASN A 71 -12.20 -20.04 12.21
CA ASN A 71 -11.04 -19.76 11.37
C ASN A 71 -10.13 -18.75 12.10
N ARG A 72 -9.11 -18.26 11.39
CA ARG A 72 -8.16 -17.32 11.95
C ARG A 72 -8.78 -15.99 12.41
N ASP A 73 -9.78 -15.50 11.67
CA ASP A 73 -10.41 -14.20 11.90
C ASP A 73 -11.57 -14.29 12.91
N THR A 74 -11.77 -15.46 13.53
CA THR A 74 -12.76 -15.65 14.59
C THR A 74 -12.34 -14.88 15.85
N GLU A 75 -13.01 -13.76 16.09
CA GLU A 75 -12.90 -13.00 17.33
C GLU A 75 -13.51 -13.80 18.48
N CYS A 76 -12.67 -14.16 19.45
CA CYS A 76 -13.12 -14.87 20.64
C CYS A 76 -12.34 -14.48 21.89
N CYS A 77 -13.02 -14.50 23.03
CA CYS A 77 -12.46 -14.17 24.33
C CYS A 77 -12.84 -15.24 25.36
N ARG A 78 -11.88 -15.67 26.18
CA ARG A 78 -12.16 -16.57 27.30
C ARG A 78 -12.86 -15.79 28.40
N VAL A 79 -14.00 -16.32 28.88
CA VAL A 79 -14.76 -15.76 30.00
C VAL A 79 -14.76 -16.78 31.12
N GLY A 80 -14.00 -16.52 32.19
CA GLY A 80 -13.88 -17.45 33.33
C GLY A 80 -13.19 -18.78 32.98
N LYS A 81 -13.48 -19.83 33.76
CA LYS A 81 -12.78 -21.13 33.66
C LYS A 81 -13.36 -22.07 32.60
N GLU A 82 -14.62 -21.88 32.23
CA GLU A 82 -15.43 -22.85 31.46
C GLU A 82 -16.26 -22.18 30.36
N SER A 83 -15.96 -20.94 29.97
CA SER A 83 -16.75 -20.24 28.97
C SER A 83 -15.89 -19.46 27.96
N VAL A 84 -16.41 -19.33 26.75
CA VAL A 84 -15.82 -18.56 25.66
C VAL A 84 -16.89 -17.74 24.97
N LEU A 85 -16.55 -16.50 24.68
CA LEU A 85 -17.35 -15.61 23.88
C LEU A 85 -16.81 -15.66 22.45
N ILE A 86 -17.70 -15.83 21.47
CA ILE A 86 -17.39 -15.82 20.03
C ILE A 86 -18.21 -14.71 19.40
N ALA A 87 -17.54 -13.75 18.75
CA ALA A 87 -18.19 -12.67 18.04
C ALA A 87 -18.40 -13.02 16.57
N ARG A 88 -19.58 -12.65 16.04
CA ARG A 88 -19.95 -12.83 14.63
C ARG A 88 -20.70 -11.59 14.16
N GLY A 89 -19.97 -10.65 13.56
CA GLY A 89 -20.54 -9.36 13.13
C GLY A 89 -21.10 -8.58 14.33
N ARG A 90 -22.42 -8.33 14.34
CA ARG A 90 -23.12 -7.58 15.41
C ARG A 90 -23.68 -8.47 16.54
N SER A 91 -23.41 -9.77 16.54
CA SER A 91 -23.93 -10.70 17.54
C SER A 91 -22.79 -11.42 18.24
N THR A 92 -22.88 -11.52 19.57
CA THR A 92 -21.91 -12.27 20.37
C THR A 92 -22.58 -13.44 21.07
N ALA A 93 -21.95 -14.61 20.98
CA ALA A 93 -22.43 -15.84 21.58
C ALA A 93 -21.47 -16.25 22.70
N LEU A 94 -22.00 -16.38 23.92
CA LEU A 94 -21.29 -16.96 25.06
C LEU A 94 -21.63 -18.45 25.15
N LEU A 95 -20.62 -19.28 24.97
CA LEU A 95 -20.69 -20.73 25.15
C LEU A 95 -20.10 -21.08 26.52
N LYS A 96 -20.90 -21.71 27.37
CA LYS A 96 -20.45 -22.26 28.66
C LYS A 96 -20.47 -23.78 28.60
N PHE A 97 -19.33 -24.40 28.88
CA PHE A 97 -19.12 -25.84 28.83
C PHE A 97 -19.46 -26.50 30.17
N GLU A 98 -19.82 -27.78 30.13
CA GLU A 98 -20.15 -28.56 31.35
C GLU A 98 -18.92 -28.84 32.23
N SER A 99 -17.72 -28.84 31.64
CA SER A 99 -16.49 -29.02 32.40
C SER A 99 -15.31 -28.21 31.85
N HIS A 100 -14.35 -27.93 32.74
CA HIS A 100 -13.08 -27.33 32.35
C HIS A 100 -12.28 -28.14 31.32
N ALA A 101 -12.42 -29.47 31.32
CA ALA A 101 -11.76 -30.36 30.37
C ALA A 101 -12.30 -30.16 28.95
N GLU A 102 -13.62 -30.11 28.79
CA GLU A 102 -14.29 -29.84 27.52
C GLU A 102 -13.97 -28.45 26.98
N PHE A 103 -14.05 -27.43 27.85
CA PHE A 103 -13.64 -26.07 27.51
C PHE A 103 -12.18 -26.04 27.03
N SER A 104 -11.27 -26.73 27.71
CA SER A 104 -9.85 -26.73 27.35
C SER A 104 -9.62 -27.41 26.01
N ALA A 105 -10.32 -28.50 25.71
CA ALA A 105 -10.28 -29.17 24.42
C ALA A 105 -10.77 -28.25 23.29
N PHE A 106 -11.92 -27.59 23.48
CA PHE A 106 -12.45 -26.62 22.51
C PHE A 106 -11.55 -25.40 22.34
N SER A 107 -11.00 -24.87 23.44
CA SER A 107 -10.05 -23.75 23.40
C SER A 107 -8.78 -24.09 22.61
N ASN A 108 -8.30 -25.34 22.69
CA ASN A 108 -7.17 -25.78 21.89
C ASN A 108 -7.52 -25.87 20.40
N ILE A 109 -8.74 -26.25 20.04
CA ILE A 109 -9.22 -26.22 18.64
C ILE A 109 -9.28 -24.78 18.13
N LEU A 110 -9.86 -23.86 18.91
CA LEU A 110 -9.88 -22.43 18.59
C LEU A 110 -8.46 -21.88 18.41
N LYS A 111 -7.53 -22.21 19.31
CA LYS A 111 -6.13 -21.83 19.18
C LYS A 111 -5.47 -22.42 17.95
N ARG A 112 -5.75 -23.68 17.60
CA ARG A 112 -5.23 -24.31 16.38
C ARG A 112 -5.74 -23.60 15.12
N CYS A 113 -7.04 -23.32 15.04
CA CYS A 113 -7.64 -22.60 13.91
C CYS A 113 -7.11 -21.15 13.82
N ARG A 114 -6.78 -20.54 14.96
CA ARG A 114 -6.20 -19.18 15.04
C ARG A 114 -4.69 -19.11 14.80
N ASN A 115 -3.95 -20.16 15.14
CA ASN A 115 -2.48 -20.22 15.05
C ASN A 115 -1.97 -20.78 13.73
N GLN A 116 -2.83 -20.96 12.73
CA GLN A 116 -2.36 -21.28 11.38
C GLN A 116 -1.41 -20.19 10.89
N LYS A 117 -0.24 -20.63 10.42
CA LYS A 117 0.67 -19.76 9.68
C LYS A 117 -0.12 -19.21 8.51
N LYS A 118 -0.37 -17.89 8.51
CA LYS A 118 -0.76 -17.15 7.32
C LYS A 118 0.18 -17.60 6.21
N GLU A 119 -0.34 -18.13 5.11
CA GLU A 119 0.43 -18.10 3.88
C GLU A 119 0.74 -16.62 3.66
N CYS A 120 1.97 -16.23 3.97
CA CYS A 120 2.36 -14.85 3.87
C CYS A 120 2.38 -14.52 2.38
N SER A 121 1.37 -13.78 1.92
CA SER A 121 1.38 -13.15 0.59
C SER A 121 2.67 -12.36 0.40
N VAL A 122 3.11 -12.19 -0.85
CA VAL A 122 4.31 -11.41 -1.19
C VAL A 122 4.26 -10.04 -0.52
N PHE A 123 3.09 -9.38 -0.52
CA PHE A 123 2.84 -8.13 0.19
C PHE A 123 3.16 -8.21 1.69
N SER A 124 2.65 -9.22 2.39
CA SER A 124 2.85 -9.37 3.83
C SER A 124 4.28 -9.75 4.22
N GLN A 125 5.05 -10.35 3.31
CA GLN A 125 6.48 -10.63 3.54
C GLN A 125 7.33 -9.36 3.46
N ARG A 126 6.98 -8.44 2.56
CA ARG A 126 7.74 -7.20 2.31
C ARG A 126 7.29 -5.99 3.15
N THR A 127 6.12 -6.06 3.79
CA THR A 127 5.49 -4.92 4.45
C THR A 127 5.19 -5.19 5.92
N GLU A 128 5.57 -4.26 6.80
CA GLU A 128 5.16 -4.28 8.20
C GLU A 128 3.65 -4.07 8.35
N GLU A 129 3.02 -4.86 9.21
CA GLU A 129 1.56 -4.84 9.39
C GLU A 129 1.02 -3.48 9.82
N ALA A 130 1.73 -2.78 10.72
CA ALA A 130 1.35 -1.43 11.16
C ALA A 130 1.39 -0.41 10.00
N SER A 131 2.43 -0.49 9.16
CA SER A 131 2.54 0.36 7.97
C SER A 131 1.39 0.08 7.00
N ALA A 132 1.13 -1.20 6.71
CA ALA A 132 0.05 -1.60 5.82
C ALA A 132 -1.33 -1.15 6.33
N ALA A 133 -1.59 -1.30 7.63
CA ALA A 133 -2.85 -0.88 8.23
C ALA A 133 -3.06 0.64 8.11
N GLN A 134 -2.03 1.45 8.42
CA GLN A 134 -2.08 2.89 8.26
C GLN A 134 -2.28 3.30 6.79
N TYR A 135 -1.58 2.65 5.87
CA TYR A 135 -1.70 2.87 4.43
C TYR A 135 -3.13 2.64 3.93
N PHE A 136 -3.72 1.47 4.19
CA PHE A 136 -5.08 1.18 3.74
C PHE A 136 -6.13 2.00 4.48
N GLN A 137 -5.89 2.39 5.74
CA GLN A 137 -6.77 3.32 6.46
C GLN A 137 -6.76 4.71 5.82
N PHE A 138 -5.59 5.21 5.41
CA PHE A 138 -5.46 6.48 4.71
C PHE A 138 -6.24 6.47 3.39
N TYR A 139 -6.04 5.45 2.55
CA TYR A 139 -6.74 5.32 1.27
C TYR A 139 -8.23 4.94 1.39
N GLY A 140 -8.66 4.42 2.55
CA GLY A 140 -10.07 4.19 2.87
C GLY A 140 -10.89 5.47 3.10
N CYS A 141 -10.24 6.63 3.22
CA CYS A 141 -10.90 7.92 3.40
C CYS A 141 -11.36 8.53 2.05
N ILE A 142 -12.66 8.84 1.93
CA ILE A 142 -13.22 9.52 0.75
C ILE A 142 -12.53 10.85 0.46
N SER A 143 -12.12 11.60 1.49
CA SER A 143 -11.41 12.87 1.31
C SER A 143 -10.08 12.69 0.57
N GLN A 144 -9.36 11.59 0.81
CA GLN A 144 -8.10 11.32 0.09
C GLN A 144 -8.37 10.94 -1.38
N GLN A 145 -9.41 10.15 -1.62
CA GLN A 145 -9.87 9.86 -2.97
C GLN A 145 -10.29 11.12 -3.72
N GLN A 146 -10.95 12.06 -3.02
CA GLN A 146 -11.32 13.36 -3.58
C GLN A 146 -10.09 14.19 -3.93
N ASN A 147 -9.10 14.33 -3.04
CA ASN A 147 -7.86 15.06 -3.31
C ASN A 147 -7.20 14.56 -4.60
N MET A 148 -7.11 13.24 -4.73
CA MET A 148 -6.63 12.53 -5.89
C MET A 148 -7.46 12.83 -7.16
N MET A 149 -8.79 12.73 -7.10
CA MET A 149 -9.66 12.98 -8.27
C MET A 149 -9.72 14.47 -8.68
N GLN A 150 -9.54 15.40 -7.74
CA GLN A 150 -9.52 16.84 -7.99
C GLN A 150 -8.23 17.32 -8.64
N ASP A 151 -7.15 16.52 -8.61
CA ASP A 151 -5.99 16.72 -9.46
C ASP A 151 -6.42 16.49 -10.93
N PHE A 152 -6.71 17.61 -11.59
CA PHE A 152 -7.20 17.62 -12.96
C PHE A 152 -6.15 17.11 -13.94
N VAL A 153 -4.88 17.49 -13.77
CA VAL A 153 -3.77 17.08 -14.65
C VAL A 153 -3.66 15.56 -14.63
N ARG A 154 -3.70 14.96 -13.44
CA ARG A 154 -3.71 13.51 -13.25
C ARG A 154 -4.93 12.87 -13.90
N THR A 155 -6.13 13.21 -13.42
CA THR A 155 -7.36 12.50 -13.79
C THR A 155 -7.69 12.66 -15.28
N ALA A 156 -7.51 13.86 -15.85
CA ALA A 156 -7.77 14.11 -17.26
C ALA A 156 -6.73 13.44 -18.18
N THR A 157 -5.47 13.31 -17.75
CA THR A 157 -4.46 12.64 -18.56
C THR A 157 -4.70 11.14 -18.65
N TYR A 158 -5.10 10.49 -17.55
CA TYR A 158 -5.55 9.10 -17.56
C TYR A 158 -6.79 8.90 -18.45
N HIS A 159 -7.81 9.76 -18.30
CA HIS A 159 -9.00 9.73 -19.15
C HIS A 159 -8.64 9.82 -20.63
N ARG A 160 -7.80 10.80 -21.00
CA ARG A 160 -7.32 11.00 -22.36
C ARG A 160 -6.52 9.80 -22.87
N ALA A 161 -5.59 9.27 -22.07
CA ALA A 161 -4.77 8.13 -22.44
C ALA A 161 -5.62 6.90 -22.79
N ILE A 162 -6.63 6.61 -21.98
CA ILE A 162 -7.54 5.48 -22.17
C ILE A 162 -8.47 5.71 -23.38
N LEU A 163 -9.12 6.87 -23.47
CA LEU A 163 -10.10 7.12 -24.54
C LEU A 163 -9.47 7.34 -25.91
N GLN A 164 -8.30 8.00 -25.99
CA GLN A 164 -7.61 8.18 -27.27
C GLN A 164 -7.03 6.87 -27.80
N ASN A 165 -6.76 5.91 -26.92
CA ASN A 165 -6.34 4.55 -27.28
C ASN A 165 -7.48 3.53 -27.13
N HIS A 166 -8.73 3.93 -27.41
CA HIS A 166 -9.89 3.06 -27.22
C HIS A 166 -9.79 1.70 -27.94
N SER A 167 -8.98 1.57 -29.00
CA SER A 167 -8.73 0.30 -29.68
C SER A 167 -8.07 -0.75 -28.78
N ASP A 168 -7.29 -0.30 -27.79
CA ASP A 168 -6.63 -1.16 -26.81
C ASP A 168 -7.59 -1.64 -25.72
N PHE A 169 -8.75 -0.99 -25.59
CA PHE A 169 -9.74 -1.27 -24.55
C PHE A 169 -11.02 -1.91 -25.09
N ARG A 170 -11.42 -1.59 -26.32
CA ARG A 170 -12.69 -2.06 -26.91
C ARG A 170 -12.77 -3.59 -26.93
N ASP A 171 -13.85 -4.12 -26.37
CA ASP A 171 -14.14 -5.56 -26.25
C ASP A 171 -13.07 -6.37 -25.49
N LYS A 172 -12.19 -5.68 -24.74
CA LYS A 172 -11.12 -6.30 -23.94
C LYS A 172 -11.53 -6.57 -22.50
N VAL A 173 -10.75 -7.40 -21.82
CA VAL A 173 -10.83 -7.59 -20.35
C VAL A 173 -9.72 -6.78 -19.70
N VAL A 174 -10.08 -5.95 -18.72
CA VAL A 174 -9.16 -5.01 -18.05
C VAL A 174 -9.03 -5.37 -16.58
N LEU A 175 -7.84 -5.20 -16.01
CA LEU A 175 -7.58 -5.23 -14.58
C LEU A 175 -7.19 -3.83 -14.09
N ASP A 176 -7.93 -3.30 -13.13
CA ASP A 176 -7.65 -2.03 -12.45
C ASP A 176 -7.07 -2.33 -11.06
N VAL A 177 -5.77 -2.05 -10.87
CA VAL A 177 -5.02 -2.43 -9.66
C VAL A 177 -4.97 -1.26 -8.68
N GLY A 178 -5.58 -1.44 -7.50
CA GLY A 178 -5.76 -0.36 -6.53
C GLY A 178 -6.77 0.66 -7.03
N CYS A 179 -7.96 0.19 -7.38
CA CYS A 179 -8.92 0.98 -8.14
C CYS A 179 -9.50 2.18 -7.36
N GLY A 180 -9.35 2.23 -6.03
CA GLY A 180 -9.93 3.26 -5.19
C GLY A 180 -11.45 3.31 -5.36
N LEU A 181 -11.97 4.46 -5.80
CA LEU A 181 -13.39 4.62 -6.16
C LEU A 181 -13.77 4.06 -7.54
N GLY A 182 -12.82 3.48 -8.28
CA GLY A 182 -13.04 2.85 -9.59
C GLY A 182 -12.99 3.82 -10.78
N ILE A 183 -12.48 5.04 -10.62
CA ILE A 183 -12.52 6.08 -11.68
C ILE A 183 -11.87 5.62 -12.99
N LEU A 184 -10.74 4.90 -12.92
CA LEU A 184 -10.06 4.36 -14.10
C LEU A 184 -10.87 3.22 -14.74
N SER A 185 -11.51 2.37 -13.93
CA SER A 185 -12.47 1.36 -14.39
C SER A 185 -13.63 1.99 -15.18
N PHE A 186 -14.19 3.12 -14.73
CA PHE A 186 -15.23 3.83 -15.49
C PHE A 186 -14.71 4.34 -16.83
N PHE A 187 -13.47 4.87 -16.89
CA PHE A 187 -12.86 5.30 -18.14
C PHE A 187 -12.64 4.14 -19.11
N ALA A 188 -12.22 2.98 -18.61
CA ALA A 188 -12.08 1.77 -19.43
C ALA A 188 -13.44 1.35 -20.03
N VAL A 189 -14.53 1.39 -19.26
CA VAL A 189 -15.88 1.12 -19.77
C VAL A 189 -16.31 2.15 -20.83
N GLN A 190 -16.01 3.44 -20.63
CA GLN A 190 -16.26 4.49 -21.63
C GLN A 190 -15.52 4.23 -22.95
N ALA A 191 -14.33 3.64 -22.90
CA ALA A 191 -13.57 3.21 -24.08
C ALA A 191 -14.14 1.95 -24.78
N GLY A 192 -15.18 1.33 -24.23
CA GLY A 192 -15.85 0.16 -24.81
C GLY A 192 -15.34 -1.18 -24.31
N THR A 193 -14.73 -1.22 -23.12
CA THR A 193 -14.26 -2.45 -22.48
C THR A 193 -15.38 -3.46 -22.27
N LYS A 194 -15.09 -4.74 -22.49
CA LYS A 194 -16.04 -5.86 -22.28
C LYS A 194 -16.28 -6.08 -20.79
N LYS A 195 -15.21 -6.09 -20.00
CA LYS A 195 -15.24 -6.34 -18.55
C LYS A 195 -14.03 -5.73 -17.84
N VAL A 196 -14.22 -5.21 -16.64
CA VAL A 196 -13.16 -4.71 -15.75
C VAL A 196 -13.20 -5.47 -14.43
N TYR A 197 -12.06 -6.00 -13.99
CA TYR A 197 -11.83 -6.45 -12.62
C TYR A 197 -11.17 -5.32 -11.85
N ALA A 198 -11.87 -4.74 -10.89
CA ALA A 198 -11.40 -3.58 -10.13
C ALA A 198 -10.98 -4.02 -8.72
N VAL A 199 -9.67 -4.14 -8.47
CA VAL A 199 -9.13 -4.67 -7.22
C VAL A 199 -8.80 -3.53 -6.27
N GLU A 200 -9.31 -3.58 -5.05
CA GLU A 200 -9.06 -2.56 -4.02
C GLU A 200 -8.97 -3.18 -2.63
N ALA A 201 -7.90 -2.87 -1.91
CA ALA A 201 -7.59 -3.51 -0.63
C ALA A 201 -8.18 -2.78 0.58
N SER A 202 -8.43 -1.48 0.47
CA SER A 202 -9.02 -0.68 1.54
C SER A 202 -10.55 -0.79 1.58
N SER A 203 -11.14 -0.20 2.62
CA SER A 203 -12.60 -0.16 2.80
C SER A 203 -13.33 0.62 1.69
N VAL A 204 -12.60 1.40 0.88
CA VAL A 204 -13.20 2.19 -0.20
C VAL A 204 -13.79 1.33 -1.32
N ALA A 205 -13.40 0.05 -1.43
CA ALA A 205 -14.01 -0.91 -2.34
C ALA A 205 -15.54 -0.96 -2.22
N GLN A 206 -16.08 -0.76 -1.01
CA GLN A 206 -17.53 -0.71 -0.78
C GLN A 206 -18.18 0.50 -1.47
N TYR A 207 -17.49 1.65 -1.51
CA TYR A 207 -17.97 2.85 -2.21
C TYR A 207 -17.81 2.72 -3.72
N ALA A 208 -16.75 2.05 -4.20
CA ALA A 208 -16.61 1.71 -5.62
C ALA A 208 -17.80 0.85 -6.09
N GLU A 209 -18.19 -0.17 -5.34
CA GLU A 209 -19.35 -1.02 -5.64
C GLU A 209 -20.66 -0.20 -5.71
N ILE A 210 -20.84 0.75 -4.77
CA ILE A 210 -21.98 1.69 -4.80
C ILE A 210 -21.98 2.53 -6.08
N LEU A 211 -20.82 3.08 -6.48
CA LEU A 211 -20.71 3.86 -7.71
C LEU A 211 -20.99 3.01 -8.95
N VAL A 212 -20.46 1.79 -9.02
CA VAL A 212 -20.70 0.86 -10.12
C VAL A 212 -22.19 0.56 -10.27
N LYS A 213 -22.87 0.25 -9.16
CA LYS A 213 -24.31 -0.02 -9.14
C LYS A 213 -25.13 1.19 -9.56
N ASN A 214 -24.83 2.37 -9.02
CA ASN A 214 -25.58 3.59 -9.31
C ASN A 214 -25.40 4.08 -10.76
N ASN A 215 -24.26 3.76 -11.37
CA ASN A 215 -24.00 4.04 -12.79
C ASN A 215 -24.47 2.90 -13.71
N GLN A 216 -25.14 1.87 -13.18
CA GLN A 216 -25.70 0.75 -13.96
C GLN A 216 -24.64 -0.03 -14.75
N LEU A 217 -23.47 -0.25 -14.15
CA LEU A 217 -22.33 -0.93 -14.78
C LEU A 217 -21.93 -2.24 -14.08
N SER A 218 -22.80 -2.79 -13.21
CA SER A 218 -22.52 -4.03 -12.46
C SER A 218 -22.32 -5.27 -13.35
N ASP A 219 -22.75 -5.24 -14.61
CA ASP A 219 -22.49 -6.29 -15.60
C ASP A 219 -21.08 -6.19 -16.22
N LYS A 220 -20.43 -5.02 -16.12
CA LYS A 220 -19.12 -4.74 -16.72
C LYS A 220 -18.00 -4.60 -15.70
N ILE A 221 -18.24 -3.94 -14.57
CA ILE A 221 -17.22 -3.68 -13.55
C ILE A 221 -17.48 -4.60 -12.36
N ILE A 222 -16.51 -5.44 -12.02
CA ILE A 222 -16.56 -6.36 -10.88
C ILE A 222 -15.54 -5.87 -9.86
N VAL A 223 -16.02 -5.34 -8.72
CA VAL A 223 -15.13 -4.91 -7.64
C VAL A 223 -14.70 -6.12 -6.81
N LEU A 224 -13.40 -6.27 -6.61
CA LEU A 224 -12.78 -7.37 -5.88
C LEU A 224 -12.06 -6.80 -4.65
N PRO A 225 -12.69 -6.84 -3.46
CA PRO A 225 -12.05 -6.38 -2.24
C PRO A 225 -10.91 -7.30 -1.84
N GLY A 226 -9.69 -6.76 -1.72
CA GLY A 226 -8.51 -7.51 -1.33
C GLY A 226 -7.23 -6.97 -1.94
N LYS A 227 -6.09 -7.52 -1.51
CA LYS A 227 -4.78 -7.17 -2.04
C LYS A 227 -4.52 -7.91 -3.35
N MET A 228 -3.88 -7.25 -4.30
CA MET A 228 -3.53 -7.84 -5.60
C MET A 228 -2.76 -9.17 -5.48
N GLU A 229 -1.97 -9.30 -4.43
CA GLU A 229 -1.16 -10.48 -4.13
C GLU A 229 -1.98 -11.66 -3.60
N GLU A 230 -3.16 -11.41 -3.06
CA GLU A 230 -4.01 -12.38 -2.34
C GLU A 230 -5.26 -12.77 -3.15
N ILE A 231 -5.66 -11.96 -4.14
CA ILE A 231 -6.84 -12.23 -4.98
C ILE A 231 -6.56 -13.23 -6.12
N SER A 232 -7.63 -13.89 -6.57
CA SER A 232 -7.65 -14.75 -7.75
C SER A 232 -8.61 -14.21 -8.80
N LEU A 233 -8.20 -14.20 -10.06
CA LEU A 233 -9.07 -13.85 -11.20
C LEU A 233 -9.50 -15.12 -11.95
N PRO A 234 -10.71 -15.14 -12.52
CA PRO A 234 -11.21 -16.31 -13.25
C PRO A 234 -10.65 -16.42 -14.68
N GLU A 235 -10.03 -15.35 -15.21
CA GLU A 235 -9.47 -15.28 -16.56
C GLU A 235 -8.29 -14.31 -16.62
N ALA A 236 -7.42 -14.48 -17.63
CA ALA A 236 -6.34 -13.54 -17.93
C ALA A 236 -6.89 -12.27 -18.63
N VAL A 237 -6.21 -11.14 -18.44
CA VAL A 237 -6.63 -9.81 -18.91
C VAL A 237 -5.78 -9.32 -20.08
N ASP A 238 -6.37 -8.48 -20.92
CA ASP A 238 -5.69 -7.88 -22.07
C ASP A 238 -4.93 -6.60 -21.68
N VAL A 239 -5.46 -5.82 -20.73
CA VAL A 239 -4.84 -4.56 -20.28
C VAL A 239 -4.85 -4.50 -18.76
N ILE A 240 -3.74 -4.06 -18.18
CA ILE A 240 -3.67 -3.67 -16.77
C ILE A 240 -3.57 -2.15 -16.71
N ILE A 241 -4.46 -1.53 -15.93
CA ILE A 241 -4.43 -0.11 -15.62
C ILE A 241 -4.18 0.09 -14.13
N SER A 242 -3.44 1.12 -13.77
CA SER A 242 -3.24 1.50 -12.36
C SER A 242 -2.72 2.94 -12.27
N GLU A 243 -2.86 3.52 -11.08
CA GLU A 243 -2.15 4.72 -10.66
C GLU A 243 -1.26 4.35 -9.46
N PRO A 244 -0.07 3.75 -9.71
CA PRO A 244 0.80 3.24 -8.65
C PRO A 244 1.90 4.23 -8.24
N MET A 245 1.85 5.50 -8.66
CA MET A 245 2.95 6.44 -8.51
C MET A 245 2.89 7.17 -7.16
N GLY A 246 3.95 7.06 -6.37
CA GLY A 246 4.14 7.88 -5.17
C GLY A 246 5.12 9.05 -5.42
N TYR A 247 5.48 9.75 -4.34
CA TYR A 247 6.61 10.70 -4.37
C TYR A 247 7.89 10.03 -4.92
N MET A 248 8.65 10.77 -5.71
CA MET A 248 9.82 10.25 -6.45
C MET A 248 9.50 8.96 -7.23
N LEU A 249 8.27 8.83 -7.75
CA LEU A 249 7.70 7.65 -8.43
C LEU A 249 7.52 6.42 -7.54
N PHE A 250 8.53 6.06 -6.75
CA PHE A 250 8.62 4.77 -6.06
C PHE A 250 8.01 4.73 -4.66
N ASN A 251 7.78 5.87 -4.00
CA ASN A 251 7.21 5.86 -2.64
C ASN A 251 5.91 5.05 -2.60
N GLU A 252 5.58 4.50 -1.43
CA GLU A 252 4.43 3.61 -1.20
C GLU A 252 4.60 2.19 -1.73
N ARG A 253 5.62 1.94 -2.58
CA ARG A 253 5.96 0.64 -3.16
C ARG A 253 4.79 -0.01 -3.92
N MET A 254 3.80 0.77 -4.34
CA MET A 254 2.63 0.27 -5.07
C MET A 254 2.99 -0.24 -6.47
N LEU A 255 4.07 0.26 -7.06
CA LEU A 255 4.63 -0.25 -8.31
C LEU A 255 4.95 -1.75 -8.25
N GLU A 256 5.33 -2.29 -7.09
CA GLU A 256 5.57 -3.73 -6.99
C GLU A 256 4.26 -4.53 -7.08
N SER A 257 3.15 -4.05 -6.51
CA SER A 257 1.82 -4.66 -6.70
C SER A 257 1.33 -4.54 -8.15
N TYR A 258 1.68 -3.44 -8.82
CA TYR A 258 1.43 -3.24 -10.25
C TYR A 258 2.20 -4.26 -11.10
N LEU A 259 3.49 -4.48 -10.82
CA LEU A 259 4.29 -5.51 -11.50
C LEU A 259 3.82 -6.94 -11.16
N HIS A 260 3.41 -7.21 -9.92
CA HIS A 260 2.87 -8.52 -9.50
C HIS A 260 1.61 -8.90 -10.29
N SER A 261 0.79 -7.90 -10.62
CA SER A 261 -0.45 -8.10 -11.36
C SER A 261 -0.23 -8.65 -12.78
N LYS A 262 0.98 -8.53 -13.35
CA LYS A 262 1.35 -9.07 -14.66
C LYS A 262 1.18 -10.58 -14.79
N LYS A 263 1.13 -11.33 -13.68
CA LYS A 263 0.80 -12.76 -13.70
C LYS A 263 -0.57 -13.05 -14.34
N TRP A 264 -1.47 -12.06 -14.38
CA TRP A 264 -2.78 -12.13 -15.04
C TRP A 264 -2.79 -11.54 -16.45
N LEU A 265 -1.71 -10.88 -16.88
CA LEU A 265 -1.62 -10.27 -18.19
C LEU A 265 -1.41 -11.36 -19.27
N LYS A 266 -2.16 -11.27 -20.37
CA LYS A 266 -1.90 -12.10 -21.55
C LYS A 266 -0.52 -11.78 -22.14
N SER A 267 0.05 -12.70 -22.90
CA SER A 267 1.38 -12.53 -23.52
C SER A 267 1.49 -11.34 -24.47
N ASN A 268 0.38 -10.91 -25.06
CA ASN A 268 0.27 -9.73 -25.92
C ASN A 268 -0.50 -8.58 -25.24
N GLY A 269 -0.64 -8.63 -23.92
CA GLY A 269 -1.33 -7.61 -23.15
C GLY A 269 -0.48 -6.35 -22.96
N THR A 270 -1.13 -5.26 -22.59
CA THR A 270 -0.49 -3.95 -22.38
C THR A 270 -0.70 -3.44 -20.95
N MET A 271 0.12 -2.47 -20.56
CA MET A 271 0.12 -1.86 -19.23
C MET A 271 0.02 -0.35 -19.36
N PHE A 272 -0.87 0.27 -18.60
CA PHE A 272 -1.14 1.70 -18.60
C PHE A 272 -1.02 2.23 -17.15
N PRO A 273 0.08 2.93 -16.79
CA PRO A 273 1.20 3.36 -17.64
C PRO A 273 2.13 2.22 -18.09
N THR A 274 2.85 2.44 -19.20
CA THR A 274 3.77 1.46 -19.82
C THR A 274 5.22 1.71 -19.42
N PHE A 275 5.63 2.97 -19.42
CA PHE A 275 6.96 3.41 -18.99
C PHE A 275 6.84 4.46 -17.90
N SER A 276 7.92 4.58 -17.14
CA SER A 276 8.16 5.73 -16.28
C SER A 276 9.60 6.21 -16.45
N ASP A 277 9.77 7.51 -16.27
CA ASP A 277 11.05 8.20 -16.32
C ASP A 277 11.23 8.98 -15.03
N ILE A 278 12.24 8.65 -14.23
CA ILE A 278 12.67 9.48 -13.12
C ILE A 278 13.72 10.44 -13.63
N HIS A 279 13.48 11.71 -13.36
CA HIS A 279 14.38 12.79 -13.67
C HIS A 279 15.09 13.25 -12.41
N LEU A 280 16.37 13.55 -12.54
CA LEU A 280 17.16 14.17 -11.47
C LEU A 280 18.06 15.28 -12.01
N ALA A 281 18.25 16.34 -11.23
CA ALA A 281 19.14 17.45 -11.57
C ALA A 281 19.71 18.12 -10.30
N PRO A 282 20.98 18.58 -10.31
CA PRO A 282 21.54 19.35 -9.20
C PRO A 282 20.90 20.75 -9.13
N PHE A 283 20.67 21.24 -7.92
CA PHE A 283 20.10 22.56 -7.70
C PHE A 283 20.92 23.41 -6.72
N SER A 284 20.78 24.73 -6.83
CA SER A 284 21.28 25.72 -5.88
C SER A 284 20.13 26.48 -5.22
N ASP A 285 19.90 26.22 -3.92
CA ASP A 285 18.90 26.93 -3.11
C ASP A 285 19.43 27.11 -1.68
N GLU A 286 20.12 28.23 -1.46
CA GLU A 286 20.70 28.61 -0.16
C GLU A 286 19.61 28.84 0.89
N GLN A 287 18.47 29.41 0.48
CA GLN A 287 17.36 29.71 1.39
C GLN A 287 16.80 28.42 1.98
N LEU A 288 16.52 27.42 1.14
CA LEU A 288 16.05 26.11 1.60
C LEU A 288 17.08 25.43 2.53
N TYR A 289 18.35 25.44 2.15
CA TYR A 289 19.41 24.84 2.95
C TYR A 289 19.50 25.49 4.34
N MET A 290 19.47 26.82 4.40
CA MET A 290 19.52 27.58 5.65
C MET A 290 18.24 27.44 6.47
N GLU A 291 17.07 27.30 5.85
CA GLU A 291 15.80 27.00 6.53
C GLU A 291 15.89 25.67 7.29
N HIS A 292 16.32 24.60 6.63
CA HIS A 292 16.50 23.29 7.25
C HIS A 292 17.59 23.29 8.32
N TYR A 293 18.72 23.94 8.06
CA TYR A 293 19.79 24.08 9.05
C TYR A 293 19.32 24.86 10.29
N SER A 294 18.54 25.93 10.08
CA SER A 294 18.08 26.81 11.16
C SER A 294 17.01 26.18 12.05
N ARG A 295 16.24 25.19 11.56
CA ARG A 295 15.33 24.41 12.42
C ARG A 295 16.06 23.77 13.59
N ALA A 296 17.33 23.37 13.41
CA ALA A 296 18.14 22.81 14.48
C ALA A 296 18.63 23.83 15.51
N ASN A 297 18.51 25.14 15.26
CA ASN A 297 18.94 26.17 16.19
C ASN A 297 18.09 26.19 17.47
N PHE A 298 16.86 25.67 17.45
CA PHE A 298 16.09 25.43 18.67
C PHE A 298 16.88 24.60 19.68
N TRP A 299 17.61 23.59 19.22
CA TRP A 299 18.41 22.72 20.08
C TRP A 299 19.69 23.37 20.58
N TYR A 300 20.11 24.52 20.03
CA TYR A 300 21.33 25.21 20.47
C TYR A 300 21.16 26.02 21.76
N GLN A 301 20.01 25.91 22.42
CA GLN A 301 19.72 26.61 23.67
C GLN A 301 20.46 26.00 24.87
N GLN A 302 21.25 26.82 25.57
CA GLN A 302 22.00 26.39 26.76
C GLN A 302 21.15 26.35 28.04
N CYS A 303 19.98 27.01 28.06
CA CYS A 303 19.11 27.10 29.24
C CYS A 303 17.62 27.19 28.85
N PHE A 304 17.09 26.14 28.22
CA PHE A 304 15.66 26.00 27.95
C PHE A 304 14.95 25.53 29.23
N TYR A 305 14.26 26.44 29.93
CA TYR A 305 13.67 26.18 31.25
C TYR A 305 14.63 25.55 32.27
N GLY A 306 15.91 25.98 32.25
CA GLY A 306 16.95 25.44 33.12
C GLY A 306 17.66 24.19 32.59
N VAL A 307 17.35 23.73 31.37
CA VAL A 307 17.95 22.54 30.75
C VAL A 307 18.79 22.94 29.53
N ASN A 308 20.01 22.40 29.43
CA ASN A 308 20.86 22.59 28.25
C ASN A 308 20.52 21.55 27.17
N LEU A 309 20.02 22.02 26.01
CA LEU A 309 19.61 21.17 24.89
C LEU A 309 20.71 20.96 23.83
N SER A 310 21.82 21.71 23.92
CA SER A 310 22.84 21.81 22.85
C SER A 310 23.51 20.51 22.45
N SER A 311 23.51 19.50 23.33
CA SER A 311 24.01 18.16 23.03
C SER A 311 23.22 17.44 21.94
N LEU A 312 21.95 17.79 21.72
CA LEU A 312 21.08 17.17 20.72
C LEU A 312 21.09 17.89 19.36
N ARG A 313 21.76 19.04 19.22
CA ARG A 313 21.77 19.82 17.97
C ARG A 313 22.27 19.01 16.78
N GLY A 314 23.33 18.23 16.95
CA GLY A 314 23.89 17.40 15.87
C GLY A 314 22.88 16.37 15.36
N ALA A 315 22.25 15.63 16.28
CA ALA A 315 21.22 14.65 15.95
C ALA A 315 20.01 15.29 15.26
N ALA A 316 19.60 16.49 15.69
CA ALA A 316 18.51 17.23 15.06
C ALA A 316 18.85 17.68 13.63
N ILE A 317 20.09 18.14 13.37
CA ILE A 317 20.54 18.46 12.01
C ILE A 317 20.46 17.20 11.14
N ASP A 318 21.00 16.08 11.62
CA ASP A 318 20.98 14.82 10.87
C ASP A 318 19.54 14.38 10.56
N GLU A 319 18.62 14.51 11.52
CA GLU A 319 17.20 14.19 11.34
C GLU A 319 16.52 15.10 10.29
N TYR A 320 16.73 16.41 10.35
CA TYR A 320 16.12 17.33 9.38
C TYR A 320 16.67 17.19 7.97
N PHE A 321 17.97 16.86 7.84
CA PHE A 321 18.59 16.60 6.54
C PHE A 321 18.23 15.21 5.97
N ARG A 322 17.74 14.28 6.80
CA ARG A 322 17.20 12.98 6.36
C ARG A 322 15.81 13.09 5.74
N GLN A 323 15.13 14.23 5.83
CA GLN A 323 13.79 14.42 5.25
C GLN A 323 13.91 14.88 3.79
N PRO A 324 13.42 14.12 2.80
CA PRO A 324 13.19 14.66 1.47
C PRO A 324 12.14 15.76 1.53
N ILE A 325 12.32 16.81 0.74
CA ILE A 325 11.44 17.99 0.76
C ILE A 325 10.48 17.89 -0.41
N VAL A 326 9.18 17.90 -0.12
CA VAL A 326 8.12 17.87 -1.12
C VAL A 326 7.59 19.29 -1.29
N ASP A 327 7.92 19.90 -2.42
CA ASP A 327 7.45 21.21 -2.84
C ASP A 327 7.69 21.46 -4.34
N THR A 328 7.38 22.66 -4.81
CA THR A 328 7.73 23.10 -6.16
C THR A 328 8.77 24.20 -6.13
N PHE A 329 9.46 24.40 -7.25
CA PHE A 329 10.57 25.35 -7.35
C PHE A 329 10.67 25.94 -8.75
N ASP A 330 11.31 27.11 -8.84
CA ASP A 330 11.62 27.73 -10.12
C ASP A 330 12.78 26.99 -10.82
N VAL A 331 12.57 26.57 -12.07
CA VAL A 331 13.56 25.79 -12.84
C VAL A 331 14.93 26.47 -13.00
N ARG A 332 15.03 27.78 -12.79
CA ARG A 332 16.30 28.52 -12.81
C ARG A 332 17.27 28.11 -11.71
N ILE A 333 16.79 27.46 -10.64
CA ILE A 333 17.69 26.94 -9.59
C ILE A 333 18.47 25.70 -10.05
N LEU A 334 18.06 25.06 -11.14
CA LEU A 334 18.73 23.87 -11.67
C LEU A 334 20.06 24.27 -12.32
N MET A 335 21.13 23.59 -11.90
CA MET A 335 22.51 23.92 -12.29
C MET A 335 23.05 23.08 -13.44
N ALA A 336 22.29 22.08 -13.91
CA ALA A 336 22.63 21.22 -15.04
C ALA A 336 21.36 20.71 -15.72
N ARG A 337 21.51 20.17 -16.93
CA ARG A 337 20.43 19.43 -17.59
C ARG A 337 20.11 18.16 -16.79
N THR A 338 18.83 17.78 -16.78
CA THR A 338 18.37 16.58 -16.09
C THR A 338 18.92 15.31 -16.75
N ILE A 339 19.15 14.29 -15.91
CA ILE A 339 19.37 12.90 -16.33
C ILE A 339 18.12 12.10 -16.06
N LYS A 340 17.90 11.07 -16.86
CA LYS A 340 16.70 10.25 -16.87
C LYS A 340 17.03 8.79 -16.55
N TYR A 341 16.23 8.17 -15.68
CA TYR A 341 16.24 6.75 -15.41
C TYR A 341 14.88 6.15 -15.75
N THR A 342 14.85 5.22 -16.71
CA THR A 342 13.60 4.68 -17.27
C THR A 342 13.30 3.29 -16.71
N VAL A 343 12.05 3.06 -16.30
CA VAL A 343 11.53 1.72 -15.99
C VAL A 343 10.47 1.36 -17.04
N ASN A 344 10.69 0.24 -17.74
CA ASN A 344 9.66 -0.38 -18.57
C ASN A 344 8.85 -1.36 -17.72
N PHE A 345 7.58 -1.07 -17.45
CA PHE A 345 6.77 -1.91 -16.58
C PHE A 345 6.44 -3.27 -17.19
N LEU A 346 6.44 -3.39 -18.53
CA LEU A 346 6.25 -4.68 -19.19
C LEU A 346 7.42 -5.64 -18.92
N ASP A 347 8.65 -5.13 -18.90
CA ASP A 347 9.87 -5.94 -18.73
C ASP A 347 10.29 -6.09 -17.27
N ALA A 348 10.11 -5.04 -16.46
CA ALA A 348 10.59 -4.99 -15.09
C ALA A 348 9.92 -6.03 -14.18
N LYS A 349 10.67 -6.59 -13.24
CA LYS A 349 10.17 -7.49 -12.20
C LYS A 349 10.08 -6.75 -10.86
N GLU A 350 9.29 -7.31 -9.94
CA GLU A 350 9.20 -6.76 -8.57
C GLU A 350 10.58 -6.63 -7.89
N GLU A 351 11.44 -7.63 -8.08
CA GLU A 351 12.79 -7.65 -7.52
C GLU A 351 13.69 -6.52 -8.02
N ASP A 352 13.45 -6.00 -9.23
CA ASP A 352 14.20 -4.89 -9.81
C ASP A 352 13.95 -3.58 -9.03
N LEU A 353 12.78 -3.47 -8.39
CA LEU A 353 12.39 -2.28 -7.62
C LEU A 353 12.89 -2.34 -6.17
N HIS A 354 13.41 -3.46 -5.67
CA HIS A 354 13.91 -3.55 -4.30
C HIS A 354 15.18 -2.75 -4.08
N ARG A 355 15.99 -2.59 -5.14
CA ARG A 355 17.27 -1.87 -5.11
C ARG A 355 17.50 -1.18 -6.45
N VAL A 356 17.21 0.11 -6.51
CA VAL A 356 17.34 0.92 -7.72
C VAL A 356 18.59 1.79 -7.61
N GLU A 357 19.58 1.58 -8.48
CA GLU A 357 20.80 2.37 -8.57
C GLU A 357 20.79 3.24 -9.82
N ILE A 358 20.81 4.56 -9.63
CA ILE A 358 20.78 5.58 -10.68
C ILE A 358 22.13 6.30 -10.70
N PRO A 359 23.07 5.90 -11.57
CA PRO A 359 24.31 6.64 -11.77
C PRO A 359 24.02 7.96 -12.50
N PHE A 360 24.78 9.00 -12.19
CA PHE A 360 24.65 10.30 -12.85
C PHE A 360 26.00 10.95 -13.14
N VAL A 361 26.04 11.71 -14.23
CA VAL A 361 27.17 12.56 -14.63
C VAL A 361 26.59 13.85 -15.22
N PHE A 362 26.58 14.91 -14.44
CA PHE A 362 26.10 16.22 -14.85
C PHE A 362 27.24 17.10 -15.33
N GLN A 363 27.03 17.75 -16.47
CA GLN A 363 27.85 18.87 -16.89
C GLN A 363 27.22 20.17 -16.38
N MET A 364 27.96 20.89 -15.53
CA MET A 364 27.46 22.09 -14.88
C MET A 364 27.31 23.21 -15.91
N VAL A 365 26.13 23.83 -15.97
CA VAL A 365 25.83 24.97 -16.87
C VAL A 365 25.91 26.31 -16.15
N GLN A 366 26.11 26.30 -14.83
CA GLN A 366 26.24 27.49 -13.99
C GLN A 366 27.27 27.21 -12.89
N SER A 367 27.97 28.26 -12.44
CA SER A 367 28.87 28.18 -11.29
C SER A 367 28.12 28.48 -9.99
N GLY A 368 28.35 27.73 -8.92
CA GLY A 368 27.70 27.97 -7.63
C GLY A 368 27.78 26.81 -6.65
N LEU A 369 27.04 26.94 -5.54
CA LEU A 369 26.89 25.89 -4.54
C LEU A 369 25.74 24.94 -4.91
N ILE A 370 26.08 23.67 -5.05
CA ILE A 370 25.15 22.57 -5.26
C ILE A 370 24.65 22.13 -3.89
N HIS A 371 23.40 22.46 -3.59
CA HIS A 371 22.77 22.19 -2.30
C HIS A 371 22.14 20.80 -2.23
N GLY A 372 21.81 20.20 -3.37
CA GLY A 372 21.08 18.95 -3.42
C GLY A 372 20.79 18.46 -4.84
N LEU A 373 20.00 17.39 -4.91
CA LEU A 373 19.39 16.89 -6.14
C LEU A 373 17.87 17.05 -6.06
N ALA A 374 17.28 17.58 -7.13
CA ALA A 374 15.85 17.66 -7.33
C ALA A 374 15.40 16.48 -8.20
N PHE A 375 14.20 15.97 -7.92
CA PHE A 375 13.61 14.80 -8.55
C PHE A 375 12.17 15.08 -8.96
N TRP A 376 11.80 14.54 -10.11
CA TRP A 376 10.43 14.47 -10.60
C TRP A 376 10.31 13.23 -11.48
N PHE A 377 9.09 12.92 -11.93
CA PHE A 377 8.88 11.78 -12.82
C PHE A 377 7.85 12.07 -13.90
N ASP A 378 7.98 11.34 -15.00
CA ASP A 378 7.00 11.27 -16.05
C ASP A 378 6.57 9.82 -16.23
N VAL A 379 5.32 9.59 -16.65
CA VAL A 379 4.85 8.27 -17.06
C VAL A 379 4.23 8.34 -18.44
N ALA A 380 4.50 7.32 -19.25
CA ALA A 380 4.01 7.20 -20.62
C ALA A 380 2.98 6.08 -20.73
N PHE A 381 1.83 6.40 -21.31
CA PHE A 381 0.81 5.45 -21.74
C PHE A 381 1.03 5.19 -23.23
N VAL A 382 1.76 4.11 -23.55
CA VAL A 382 2.08 3.75 -24.94
C VAL A 382 0.98 2.86 -25.48
N GLY A 383 -0.04 3.49 -26.08
CA GLY A 383 -1.11 2.77 -26.75
C GLY A 383 -0.87 2.58 -28.24
N SER A 384 -1.73 1.78 -28.87
CA SER A 384 -1.63 1.47 -30.31
C SER A 384 -1.86 2.67 -31.22
N LEU A 385 -2.57 3.69 -30.75
CA LEU A 385 -2.90 4.88 -31.56
C LEU A 385 -1.99 6.05 -31.21
N VAL A 386 -1.81 6.35 -29.93
CA VAL A 386 -1.03 7.49 -29.45
C VAL A 386 -0.31 7.18 -28.13
N THR A 387 0.89 7.76 -27.97
CA THR A 387 1.54 7.84 -26.66
C THR A 387 1.10 9.11 -25.94
N VAL A 388 0.53 8.96 -24.74
CA VAL A 388 0.17 10.08 -23.86
C VAL A 388 1.13 10.11 -22.68
N TRP A 389 1.57 11.31 -22.29
CA TRP A 389 2.46 11.51 -21.15
C TRP A 389 1.73 12.24 -20.01
N LEU A 390 1.97 11.78 -18.78
CA LEU A 390 1.69 12.50 -17.55
C LEU A 390 3.04 12.89 -16.96
N SER A 391 3.30 14.20 -16.84
CA SER A 391 4.56 14.72 -16.31
C SER A 391 4.34 15.45 -15.00
N THR A 392 5.31 15.31 -14.09
CA THR A 392 5.39 16.07 -12.83
C THR A 392 6.58 17.03 -12.82
N ALA A 393 7.14 17.34 -14.00
CA ALA A 393 8.26 18.26 -14.13
C ALA A 393 7.90 19.66 -13.61
N ALA A 394 8.87 20.38 -13.04
CA ALA A 394 8.69 21.75 -12.57
C ALA A 394 8.39 22.76 -13.70
N THR A 395 8.50 22.35 -14.97
CA THR A 395 8.06 23.12 -16.15
C THR A 395 6.59 22.95 -16.50
N GLU A 396 5.93 21.94 -15.93
CA GLU A 396 4.55 21.56 -16.23
C GLU A 396 3.58 22.08 -15.15
N PRO A 397 2.27 22.10 -15.42
CA PRO A 397 1.27 22.43 -14.42
C PRO A 397 1.40 21.56 -13.17
N LEU A 398 1.26 22.17 -12.00
CA LEU A 398 1.44 21.52 -10.72
C LEU A 398 0.46 20.36 -10.53
N THR A 399 0.98 19.25 -10.01
CA THR A 399 0.22 18.07 -9.59
C THR A 399 0.34 17.89 -8.08
N HIS A 400 -0.48 17.05 -7.48
CA HIS A 400 -0.41 16.76 -6.03
C HIS A 400 0.89 16.06 -5.60
N TRP A 401 1.67 15.51 -6.54
CA TRP A 401 2.97 14.92 -6.25
C TRP A 401 4.08 15.96 -6.03
N TYR A 402 3.88 17.20 -6.49
CA TYR A 402 4.92 18.23 -6.51
C TYR A 402 6.22 17.71 -7.14
N GLN A 403 7.37 18.21 -6.69
CA GLN A 403 8.67 17.65 -6.93
C GLN A 403 9.31 17.29 -5.57
N VAL A 404 10.40 16.54 -5.60
CA VAL A 404 11.12 16.17 -4.38
C VAL A 404 12.55 16.66 -4.43
N ARG A 405 13.02 17.31 -3.37
CA ARG A 405 14.39 17.81 -3.25
C ARG A 405 15.10 17.12 -2.09
N CYS A 406 16.28 16.58 -2.36
CA CYS A 406 17.13 15.95 -1.37
C CYS A 406 18.40 16.79 -1.19
N LEU A 407 18.57 17.36 0.00
CA LEU A 407 19.75 18.14 0.34
C LEU A 407 20.99 17.23 0.49
N LEU A 408 22.16 17.75 0.13
CA LEU A 408 23.45 17.21 0.55
C LEU A 408 23.74 17.68 1.98
N GLN A 409 24.44 16.87 2.79
CA GLN A 409 24.86 17.31 4.14
C GLN A 409 25.84 18.49 4.10
N THR A 410 26.65 18.56 3.05
CA THR A 410 27.57 19.67 2.81
C THR A 410 27.45 20.07 1.35
N PRO A 411 27.10 21.33 1.03
CA PRO A 411 27.01 21.80 -0.35
C PRO A 411 28.36 21.66 -1.07
N LEU A 412 28.31 21.39 -2.38
CA LEU A 412 29.49 21.27 -3.22
C LEU A 412 29.61 22.48 -4.13
N PHE A 413 30.77 23.14 -4.15
CA PHE A 413 31.02 24.20 -5.13
C PHE A 413 31.49 23.58 -6.45
N ALA A 414 30.87 23.97 -7.56
CA ALA A 414 31.34 23.64 -8.91
C ALA A 414 31.28 24.87 -9.81
N LYS A 415 32.20 24.93 -10.76
CA LYS A 415 32.21 25.95 -11.82
C LYS A 415 31.45 25.46 -13.05
N GLU A 416 30.96 26.41 -13.84
CA GLU A 416 30.43 26.13 -15.17
C GLU A 416 31.46 25.35 -16.00
N GLY A 417 31.00 24.31 -16.70
CA GLY A 417 31.84 23.38 -17.46
C GLY A 417 32.45 22.25 -16.65
N GLU A 418 32.45 22.31 -15.31
CA GLU A 418 32.89 21.20 -14.46
C GLU A 418 31.85 20.07 -14.44
N THR A 419 32.24 18.93 -13.86
CA THR A 419 31.46 17.71 -13.86
C THR A 419 31.12 17.28 -12.45
N LEU A 420 29.82 17.14 -12.16
CA LEU A 420 29.32 16.49 -10.96
C LEU A 420 28.95 15.05 -11.31
N SER A 421 29.68 14.07 -10.76
CA SER A 421 29.35 12.65 -10.94
C SER A 421 28.97 11.98 -9.63
N GLY A 422 28.27 10.86 -9.72
CA GLY A 422 27.82 10.17 -8.52
C GLY A 422 26.74 9.14 -8.79
N LYS A 423 26.01 8.82 -7.73
CA LYS A 423 24.86 7.92 -7.80
C LYS A 423 23.82 8.21 -6.74
N VAL A 424 22.58 7.89 -7.08
CA VAL A 424 21.46 7.78 -6.16
C VAL A 424 21.12 6.29 -6.04
N LEU A 425 21.03 5.78 -4.83
CA LEU A 425 20.63 4.42 -4.54
C LEU A 425 19.35 4.46 -3.70
N LEU A 426 18.28 3.86 -4.21
CA LEU A 426 17.05 3.66 -3.46
C LEU A 426 16.97 2.20 -3.03
N VAL A 427 16.84 1.96 -1.72
CA VAL A 427 16.67 0.61 -1.15
C VAL A 427 15.31 0.51 -0.49
N ALA A 428 14.49 -0.42 -0.97
CA ALA A 428 13.15 -0.61 -0.45
C ALA A 428 13.18 -1.08 1.02
N ASN A 429 12.36 -0.46 1.86
CA ASN A 429 12.23 -0.79 3.27
C ASN A 429 10.83 -1.35 3.60
N LYS A 430 10.67 -1.90 4.80
CA LYS A 430 9.41 -2.57 5.21
C LYS A 430 8.27 -1.61 5.55
N GLN A 431 8.51 -0.30 5.54
CA GLN A 431 7.52 0.75 5.83
C GLN A 431 6.85 1.29 4.57
N GLN A 432 6.86 0.50 3.49
CA GLN A 432 6.32 0.87 2.17
C GLN A 432 7.02 2.10 1.59
N SER A 433 8.33 2.22 1.78
CA SER A 433 9.09 3.35 1.25
C SER A 433 10.53 2.93 0.93
N TYR A 434 11.41 3.91 0.72
CA TYR A 434 12.80 3.73 0.33
C TYR A 434 13.74 4.52 1.21
N ASP A 435 14.84 3.87 1.59
CA ASP A 435 16.03 4.55 2.08
C ASP A 435 16.81 5.05 0.86
N ILE A 436 17.04 6.36 0.78
CA ILE A 436 17.74 7.01 -0.33
C ILE A 436 19.16 7.30 0.11
N GLN A 437 20.14 6.87 -0.69
CA GLN A 437 21.56 7.19 -0.48
C GLN A 437 22.09 7.95 -1.69
N ILE A 438 22.52 9.19 -1.46
CA ILE A 438 23.10 10.06 -2.49
C ILE A 438 24.60 10.17 -2.23
N VAL A 439 25.38 9.99 -3.28
CA VAL A 439 26.82 10.29 -3.28
C VAL A 439 27.11 11.14 -4.51
N ALA A 440 27.77 12.27 -4.31
CA ALA A 440 28.15 13.20 -5.36
C ALA A 440 29.62 13.64 -5.22
N LEU A 441 30.29 13.85 -6.35
CA LEU A 441 31.70 14.21 -6.47
C LEU A 441 31.86 15.28 -7.56
N VAL A 442 32.53 16.38 -7.25
CA VAL A 442 32.99 17.33 -8.28
C VAL A 442 34.32 16.80 -8.81
N ASN A 443 34.33 16.33 -10.06
CA ASN A 443 35.44 15.54 -10.61
C ASN A 443 36.77 16.30 -10.64
N GLN A 444 36.73 17.60 -10.93
CA GLN A 444 37.90 18.44 -11.10
C GLN A 444 38.59 18.76 -9.76
N THR A 445 37.83 18.83 -8.67
CA THR A 445 38.35 19.20 -7.35
C THR A 445 38.52 18.00 -6.42
N GLY A 446 37.84 16.90 -6.70
CA GLY A 446 37.81 15.72 -5.82
C GLY A 446 36.92 15.88 -4.59
N PHE A 447 36.22 17.02 -4.42
CA PHE A 447 35.33 17.23 -3.29
C PHE A 447 34.09 16.36 -3.40
N ARG A 448 33.81 15.62 -2.31
CA ARG A 448 32.72 14.66 -2.22
C ARG A 448 31.74 15.08 -1.13
N SER A 449 30.46 14.88 -1.40
CA SER A 449 29.39 14.98 -0.43
C SER A 449 28.35 13.89 -0.66
N GLY A 450 27.44 13.73 0.28
CA GLY A 450 26.37 12.76 0.18
C GLY A 450 25.34 12.99 1.27
N ASN A 451 24.31 12.16 1.24
CA ASN A 451 23.31 12.11 2.29
C ASN A 451 22.58 10.77 2.29
N VAL A 452 21.99 10.42 3.43
CA VAL A 452 21.04 9.30 3.56
C VAL A 452 19.71 9.90 3.98
N LEU A 453 18.65 9.63 3.23
CA LEU A 453 17.31 10.17 3.48
C LEU A 453 16.30 9.03 3.62
N ASP A 454 15.21 9.30 4.32
CA ASP A 454 14.08 8.38 4.47
C ASP A 454 12.85 8.96 3.76
N LEU A 455 12.46 8.32 2.64
CA LEU A 455 11.32 8.76 1.85
C LEU A 455 9.98 8.55 2.55
N LYS A 456 9.94 7.81 3.66
CA LYS A 456 8.73 7.64 4.48
C LYS A 456 8.38 8.91 5.26
N ASN A 457 9.38 9.74 5.58
CA ASN A 457 9.22 10.92 6.41
C ASN A 457 9.59 12.22 5.67
N PRO A 458 8.86 12.58 4.60
CA PRO A 458 9.10 13.80 3.87
C PRO A 458 8.70 15.04 4.67
N PHE A 459 9.38 16.15 4.39
CA PHE A 459 8.98 17.48 4.84
C PHE A 459 8.17 18.19 3.75
N PHE A 460 6.91 18.46 4.03
CA PHE A 460 6.01 19.16 3.13
C PHE A 460 6.20 20.68 3.27
N ARG A 461 6.75 21.33 2.23
CA ARG A 461 7.00 22.77 2.17
C ARG A 461 6.11 23.43 1.11
N VAL A 462 4.81 23.22 1.29
CA VAL A 462 3.77 23.50 0.28
C VAL A 462 3.24 24.92 0.36
#